data_AF-A0A5C6UQR9-F1
#
_entry.id   AF-A0A5C6UQR9-F1
#
_cell.length_a   1.000
_cell.length_b   1.000
_cell.length_c   1.000
_cell.angle_alpha   90.00
_cell.angle_beta   90.00
_cell.angle_gamma   90.00
#
_symmetry.space_group_name_H-M   'P 1'
#
loop_
_entity.id
_entity.type
_entity.pdbx_description
1 polymer ?
#
loop_
_entity_poly.entity_id
_entity_poly.type
_entity_poly.pdbx_seq_one_letter_code
_entity_poly.pdbx_strand_id
1 'polypeptide(L)'
;MSSSDSTHRREQACALLQALIDPRHLQRPDQGAALRHLALASLNLSEELSAEALIEAGEALPLVALYDRWAQEHIGPAEVSRALQAQGLLSALGTEALHRRLERAHHLAASTHVRRAPRALNDDASEDDPRRQALELAAEHDRQLRALASLEPVRALDRLMEKAGLLASAMESPVAELQRLMPPWEIDRSGGGLRLLDELERACDEECPPALAMLTARSRDFEKSLAQNLESQGLLVAVRAALAFGPRPGDEAPSQRELRHYLAGFTLFADDPALLALTQALMETRHRMLLHLQGALPLSALKPWTLFLRGDCAELADSRDISLREATHYAHYCLHLLNLCDLTDTPGLTLRDALRRSLMSREEELRELVLLGQRQGLSDQQADLARFEQARWRAEGPRAALADRLARLTGAWVHGEAPGPLGASPRLDAPSVELARKALENADASADALANMARDLHLIGHDIFQKLDLEETLRLMALALASVRDCGLLHREGARVDLRPLADWLSSSGRAPHHRALLRTLLLSASLDELLSTDARSALPGIQVHIDEANATLRLSLKLDPNLDALLTLLAATDEDDPLAAILTGRLRQMSVRPPEAQPAPPYSERKTTESELSG
;
A
#
# COMPACT_ATOMS: atom_id res chain seq x y z
N MET A 1 37.74 -31.16 -14.27
CA MET A 1 37.63 -29.97 -13.40
C MET A 1 37.20 -28.76 -14.23
N SER A 2 35.94 -28.69 -14.64
CA SER A 2 35.42 -27.59 -15.49
C SER A 2 34.03 -27.07 -15.06
N SER A 3 33.59 -27.33 -13.82
CA SER A 3 32.23 -26.96 -13.37
C SER A 3 32.15 -25.62 -12.64
N SER A 4 33.26 -25.04 -12.17
CA SER A 4 33.25 -23.71 -11.52
C SER A 4 33.22 -22.56 -12.53
N ASP A 5 33.91 -22.72 -13.66
CA ASP A 5 34.01 -21.68 -14.70
C ASP A 5 32.70 -21.48 -15.47
N SER A 6 31.93 -22.55 -15.71
CA SER A 6 30.65 -22.44 -16.43
C SER A 6 29.59 -21.72 -15.60
N THR A 7 29.56 -21.97 -14.28
CA THR A 7 28.59 -21.37 -13.37
C THR A 7 28.91 -19.89 -13.16
N HIS A 8 30.19 -19.54 -13.01
CA HIS A 8 30.62 -18.16 -12.88
C HIS A 8 30.39 -17.34 -14.15
N ARG A 9 30.65 -17.90 -15.33
CA ARG A 9 30.34 -17.26 -16.63
C ARG A 9 28.83 -17.09 -16.83
N ARG A 10 28.02 -18.04 -16.37
CA ARG A 10 26.56 -17.98 -16.44
C ARG A 10 26.00 -16.93 -15.48
N GLU A 11 26.55 -16.81 -14.28
CA GLU A 11 26.20 -15.76 -13.31
C GLU A 11 26.58 -14.36 -13.83
N GLN A 12 27.77 -14.22 -14.42
CA GLN A 12 28.19 -12.97 -15.06
C GLN A 12 27.31 -12.61 -16.26
N ALA A 13 26.96 -13.59 -17.11
CA ALA A 13 26.02 -13.37 -18.23
C ALA A 13 24.62 -12.99 -17.73
N CYS A 14 24.10 -13.65 -16.70
CA CYS A 14 22.82 -13.30 -16.07
C CYS A 14 22.83 -11.88 -15.49
N ALA A 15 23.91 -11.48 -14.81
CA ALA A 15 24.06 -10.15 -14.23
C ALA A 15 24.12 -9.06 -15.30
N LEU A 16 24.86 -9.31 -16.39
CA LEU A 16 25.00 -8.38 -17.51
C LEU A 16 23.69 -8.23 -18.30
N LEU A 17 22.95 -9.33 -18.47
CA LEU A 17 21.62 -9.32 -19.08
C LEU A 17 20.57 -8.66 -18.19
N GLN A 18 20.64 -8.83 -16.86
CA GLN A 18 19.79 -8.09 -15.94
C GLN A 18 20.05 -6.58 -15.99
N ALA A 19 21.32 -6.17 -16.17
CA ALA A 19 21.67 -4.75 -16.35
C ALA A 19 21.12 -4.18 -17.67
N LEU A 20 21.16 -4.95 -18.76
CA LEU A 20 20.62 -4.55 -20.07
C LEU A 20 19.08 -4.55 -20.14
N ILE A 21 18.41 -5.29 -19.25
CA ILE A 21 16.94 -5.38 -19.15
C ILE A 21 16.40 -4.45 -18.03
N ASP A 22 17.26 -3.68 -17.34
CA ASP A 22 16.80 -2.76 -16.28
C ASP A 22 15.77 -1.76 -16.89
N PRO A 23 14.51 -1.77 -16.41
CA PRO A 23 13.45 -0.90 -16.90
C PRO A 23 13.81 0.58 -16.89
N ARG A 24 14.77 0.99 -16.06
CA ARG A 24 15.25 2.37 -15.92
C ARG A 24 16.03 2.88 -17.15
N HIS A 25 16.53 1.99 -18.00
CA HIS A 25 17.27 2.33 -19.23
C HIS A 25 16.43 2.20 -20.51
N LEU A 26 15.18 1.74 -20.40
CA LEU A 26 14.29 1.47 -21.53
C LEU A 26 13.31 2.63 -21.71
N GLN A 27 13.56 3.47 -22.73
CA GLN A 27 12.71 4.64 -22.99
C GLN A 27 11.37 4.29 -23.66
N ARG A 28 11.21 3.05 -24.16
CA ARG A 28 9.95 2.53 -24.69
C ARG A 28 9.70 1.07 -24.29
N PRO A 29 8.42 0.67 -24.07
CA PRO A 29 8.06 -0.68 -23.59
C PRO A 29 8.32 -1.81 -24.60
N ASP A 30 8.40 -1.50 -25.90
CA ASP A 30 8.74 -2.40 -27.01
C ASP A 30 10.24 -2.78 -27.04
N GLN A 31 11.14 -1.86 -26.66
CA GLN A 31 12.58 -2.10 -26.52
C GLN A 31 12.89 -3.16 -25.45
N GLY A 32 12.10 -3.19 -24.37
CA GLY A 32 12.22 -4.19 -23.31
C GLY A 32 11.87 -5.59 -23.77
N ALA A 33 10.97 -5.75 -24.74
CA ALA A 33 10.66 -7.06 -25.31
C ALA A 33 11.80 -7.53 -26.23
N ALA A 34 12.30 -6.68 -27.12
CA ALA A 34 13.43 -6.98 -28.00
C ALA A 34 14.71 -7.33 -27.21
N LEU A 35 15.03 -6.58 -26.15
CA LEU A 35 16.19 -6.84 -25.30
C LEU A 35 16.02 -8.09 -24.43
N ARG A 36 14.80 -8.43 -23.98
CA ARG A 36 14.51 -9.73 -23.33
C ARG A 36 14.65 -10.90 -24.30
N HIS A 37 14.24 -10.73 -25.55
CA HIS A 37 14.39 -11.75 -26.59
C HIS A 37 15.85 -11.97 -27.00
N LEU A 38 16.63 -10.89 -27.18
CA LEU A 38 18.07 -10.96 -27.40
C LEU A 38 18.81 -11.52 -26.18
N ALA A 39 18.41 -11.15 -24.96
CA ALA A 39 18.97 -11.70 -23.73
C ALA A 39 18.74 -13.20 -23.59
N LEU A 40 17.54 -13.68 -23.91
CA LEU A 40 17.23 -15.12 -23.94
C LEU A 40 17.98 -15.86 -25.05
N ALA A 41 18.23 -15.21 -26.19
CA ALA A 41 19.10 -15.76 -27.23
C ALA A 41 20.57 -15.82 -26.78
N SER A 42 21.06 -14.77 -26.12
CA SER A 42 22.41 -14.65 -25.55
C SER A 42 22.67 -15.60 -24.39
N LEU A 43 21.69 -15.84 -23.51
CA LEU A 43 21.72 -16.88 -22.45
C LEU A 43 21.76 -18.30 -23.01
N ASN A 44 21.23 -18.52 -24.21
CA ASN A 44 21.34 -19.79 -24.92
C ASN A 44 22.65 -19.89 -25.74
N LEU A 45 23.39 -18.78 -25.89
CA LEU A 45 24.71 -18.70 -26.55
C LEU A 45 25.88 -18.65 -25.56
N SER A 46 25.63 -18.43 -24.26
CA SER A 46 26.65 -18.22 -23.21
C SER A 46 27.53 -19.45 -22.90
N GLU A 47 27.32 -20.58 -23.58
CA GLU A 47 28.25 -21.71 -23.54
C GLU A 47 29.47 -21.50 -24.46
N GLU A 48 29.42 -20.58 -25.44
CA GLU A 48 30.46 -20.50 -26.50
C GLU A 48 30.96 -19.08 -26.86
N LEU A 49 30.49 -18.00 -26.19
CA LEU A 49 31.00 -16.64 -26.40
C LEU A 49 31.66 -16.07 -25.13
N SER A 50 32.74 -15.30 -25.29
CA SER A 50 33.39 -14.59 -24.18
C SER A 50 32.54 -13.40 -23.70
N ALA A 51 32.68 -13.02 -22.43
CA ALA A 51 31.94 -11.90 -21.84
C ALA A 51 32.21 -10.55 -22.55
N GLU A 52 33.41 -10.38 -23.14
CA GLU A 52 33.80 -9.20 -23.91
C GLU A 52 33.02 -9.09 -25.23
N ALA A 53 32.77 -10.21 -25.93
CA ALA A 53 31.97 -10.22 -27.16
C ALA A 53 30.48 -9.89 -26.90
N LEU A 54 29.98 -10.20 -25.69
CA LEU A 54 28.64 -9.84 -25.24
C LEU A 54 28.49 -8.34 -24.96
N ILE A 55 29.55 -7.69 -24.46
CA ILE A 55 29.59 -6.25 -24.20
C ILE A 55 29.63 -5.48 -25.52
N GLU A 56 30.50 -5.86 -26.47
CA GLU A 56 30.55 -5.25 -27.80
C GLU A 56 29.23 -5.41 -28.58
N ALA A 57 28.56 -6.56 -28.47
CA ALA A 57 27.24 -6.78 -29.08
C ALA A 57 26.12 -5.97 -28.41
N GLY A 58 26.26 -5.61 -27.13
CA GLY A 58 25.32 -4.76 -26.40
C GLY A 58 25.47 -3.27 -26.74
N GLU A 59 26.69 -2.82 -27.05
CA GLU A 59 26.98 -1.44 -27.44
C GLU A 59 26.67 -1.15 -28.92
N ALA A 60 26.75 -2.15 -29.79
CA ALA A 60 26.30 -2.05 -31.17
C ALA A 60 24.78 -2.26 -31.29
N LEU A 61 24.02 -1.16 -31.21
CA LEU A 61 22.57 -1.13 -31.45
C LEU A 61 22.16 -0.95 -32.95
N PRO A 62 22.47 -1.89 -33.87
CA PRO A 62 21.63 -2.14 -35.04
C PRO A 62 20.72 -3.38 -34.89
N LEU A 63 20.84 -4.14 -33.79
CA LEU A 63 20.09 -5.37 -33.55
C LEU A 63 18.57 -5.13 -33.36
N VAL A 64 18.20 -3.99 -32.76
CA VAL A 64 16.79 -3.62 -32.52
C VAL A 64 16.07 -3.36 -33.84
N ALA A 65 16.65 -2.59 -34.75
CA ALA A 65 16.04 -2.32 -36.06
C ALA A 65 15.94 -3.59 -36.94
N LEU A 66 16.89 -4.52 -36.78
CA LEU A 66 16.87 -5.80 -37.49
C LEU A 66 15.79 -6.75 -36.92
N TYR A 67 15.64 -6.75 -35.59
CA TYR A 67 14.57 -7.48 -34.92
C TYR A 67 13.19 -6.92 -35.23
N ASP A 68 13.01 -5.59 -35.24
CA ASP A 68 11.73 -4.95 -35.57
C ASP A 68 11.25 -5.33 -36.98
N ARG A 69 12.17 -5.35 -37.95
CA ARG A 69 11.86 -5.81 -39.32
C ARG A 69 11.50 -7.29 -39.37
N TRP A 70 12.13 -8.13 -38.56
CA TRP A 70 11.83 -9.56 -38.51
C TRP A 70 10.51 -9.86 -37.77
N ALA A 71 10.24 -9.16 -36.66
CA ALA A 71 9.02 -9.28 -35.88
C ALA A 71 7.77 -8.84 -36.65
N GLN A 72 7.93 -7.91 -37.59
CA GLN A 72 6.88 -7.47 -38.50
C GLN A 72 6.82 -8.32 -39.79
N GLU A 73 7.51 -9.47 -39.84
CA GLU A 73 7.60 -10.39 -40.99
C GLU A 73 8.20 -9.79 -42.29
N HIS A 74 8.79 -8.59 -42.22
CA HIS A 74 9.38 -7.92 -43.39
C HIS A 74 10.70 -8.55 -43.85
N ILE A 75 11.35 -9.32 -42.99
CA ILE A 75 12.56 -10.09 -43.32
C ILE A 75 12.49 -11.48 -42.68
N GLY A 76 13.10 -12.48 -43.32
CA GLY A 76 13.10 -13.86 -42.83
C GLY A 76 14.32 -14.20 -41.95
N PRO A 77 14.29 -15.34 -41.21
CA PRO A 77 15.42 -15.75 -40.35
C PRO A 77 16.75 -15.95 -41.11
N ALA A 78 16.69 -16.24 -42.41
CA ALA A 78 17.86 -16.35 -43.29
C ALA A 78 18.52 -14.99 -43.62
N GLU A 79 17.75 -13.90 -43.60
CA GLU A 79 18.23 -12.53 -43.81
C GLU A 79 18.82 -11.96 -42.53
N VAL A 80 18.20 -12.27 -41.38
CA VAL A 80 18.74 -11.95 -40.05
C VAL A 80 20.10 -12.63 -39.83
N SER A 81 20.20 -13.93 -40.13
CA SER A 81 21.44 -14.70 -40.04
C SER A 81 22.58 -14.09 -40.89
N ARG A 82 22.30 -13.69 -42.14
CA ARG A 82 23.28 -13.03 -43.02
C ARG A 82 23.71 -11.66 -42.50
N ALA A 83 22.79 -10.87 -41.95
CA ALA A 83 23.11 -9.55 -41.43
C ALA A 83 24.00 -9.63 -40.18
N LEU A 84 23.74 -10.59 -39.28
CA LEU A 84 24.59 -10.85 -38.12
C LEU A 84 26.00 -11.33 -38.51
N GLN A 85 26.10 -12.15 -39.57
CA GLN A 85 27.38 -12.62 -40.10
C GLN A 85 28.18 -11.47 -40.74
N ALA A 86 27.53 -10.60 -41.52
CA ALA A 86 28.16 -9.44 -42.15
C ALA A 86 28.69 -8.41 -41.14
N GLN A 87 28.14 -8.38 -39.92
CA GLN A 87 28.57 -7.52 -38.83
C GLN A 87 29.69 -8.14 -37.97
N GLY A 88 30.26 -9.28 -38.38
CA GLY A 88 31.40 -9.91 -37.69
C GLY A 88 31.04 -10.63 -36.38
N LEU A 89 29.76 -10.66 -36.01
CA LEU A 89 29.26 -11.26 -34.75
C LEU A 89 29.22 -12.80 -34.80
N LEU A 90 29.58 -13.43 -35.93
CA LEU A 90 29.51 -14.87 -36.13
C LEU A 90 30.71 -15.39 -36.93
N SER A 91 31.66 -16.03 -36.24
CA SER A 91 32.71 -16.84 -36.87
C SER A 91 32.59 -18.35 -36.57
N ALA A 92 31.81 -18.75 -35.56
CA ALA A 92 31.80 -20.13 -35.05
C ALA A 92 30.51 -20.94 -35.30
N LEU A 93 29.37 -20.29 -35.59
CA LEU A 93 28.10 -21.00 -35.83
C LEU A 93 27.85 -21.13 -37.33
N GLY A 94 27.77 -22.36 -37.83
CA GLY A 94 27.32 -22.63 -39.20
C GLY A 94 25.94 -21.99 -39.46
N THR A 95 25.78 -21.35 -40.61
CA THR A 95 24.62 -20.52 -40.99
C THR A 95 23.27 -21.22 -40.81
N GLU A 96 23.25 -22.54 -41.04
CA GLU A 96 22.08 -23.41 -40.94
C GLU A 96 21.69 -23.76 -39.48
N ALA A 97 22.66 -23.80 -38.57
CA ALA A 97 22.41 -24.01 -37.15
C ALA A 97 21.83 -22.76 -36.50
N LEU A 98 22.33 -21.58 -36.90
CA LEU A 98 21.78 -20.30 -36.46
C LEU A 98 20.36 -20.09 -36.97
N HIS A 99 20.11 -20.39 -38.25
CA HIS A 99 18.78 -20.29 -38.85
C HIS A 99 17.72 -21.11 -38.08
N ARG A 100 17.99 -22.40 -37.84
CA ARG A 100 17.09 -23.29 -37.07
C ARG A 100 16.88 -22.83 -35.62
N ARG A 101 17.90 -22.22 -35.00
CA ARG A 101 17.82 -21.72 -33.62
C ARG A 101 17.06 -20.41 -33.53
N LEU A 102 17.18 -19.53 -34.52
CA LEU A 102 16.36 -18.32 -34.66
C LEU A 102 14.89 -18.67 -34.91
N GLU A 103 14.61 -19.65 -35.77
CA GLU A 103 13.23 -20.17 -35.96
C GLU A 103 12.64 -20.72 -34.67
N ARG A 104 13.40 -21.50 -33.89
CA ARG A 104 12.95 -22.00 -32.58
C ARG A 104 12.72 -20.86 -31.58
N ALA A 105 13.63 -19.89 -31.50
CA ALA A 105 13.51 -18.75 -30.61
C ALA A 105 12.30 -17.88 -30.97
N HIS A 106 12.03 -17.70 -32.27
CA HIS A 106 10.84 -17.02 -32.76
C HIS A 106 9.56 -17.78 -32.42
N HIS A 107 9.52 -19.10 -32.60
CA HIS A 107 8.41 -19.94 -32.14
C HIS A 107 8.21 -19.90 -30.61
N LEU A 108 9.30 -19.83 -29.83
CA LEU A 108 9.25 -19.68 -28.36
C LEU A 108 8.79 -18.28 -27.93
N ALA A 109 9.16 -17.23 -28.67
CA ALA A 109 8.73 -15.86 -28.44
C ALA A 109 7.25 -15.66 -28.78
N ALA A 110 6.81 -16.17 -29.93
CA ALA A 110 5.41 -16.15 -30.34
C ALA A 110 4.51 -16.96 -29.38
N SER A 111 5.04 -18.01 -28.74
CA SER A 111 4.32 -18.80 -27.74
C SER A 111 4.37 -18.23 -26.30
N THR A 112 5.21 -17.22 -26.02
CA THR A 112 5.33 -16.61 -24.67
C THR A 112 4.53 -15.32 -24.48
N HIS A 113 3.99 -14.71 -25.54
CA HIS A 113 3.02 -13.61 -25.45
C HIS A 113 1.57 -14.06 -25.18
N VAL A 114 1.30 -15.36 -25.34
CA VAL A 114 0.07 -15.96 -24.83
C VAL A 114 0.29 -16.18 -23.34
N ARG A 115 -0.63 -15.68 -22.50
CA ARG A 115 -0.78 -16.05 -21.07
C ARG A 115 -0.20 -17.44 -20.87
N ARG A 116 0.77 -17.62 -19.97
CA ARG A 116 1.26 -18.96 -19.62
C ARG A 116 0.05 -19.79 -19.16
N ALA A 117 -0.56 -20.48 -20.12
CA ALA A 117 -1.32 -21.67 -19.85
C ALA A 117 -0.35 -22.55 -19.06
N PRO A 118 -0.82 -23.13 -17.96
CA PRO A 118 -0.01 -24.06 -17.22
C PRO A 118 0.58 -25.09 -18.17
N ARG A 119 1.86 -25.45 -18.00
CA ARG A 119 2.41 -26.60 -18.71
C ARG A 119 1.44 -27.75 -18.48
N ALA A 120 0.86 -28.28 -19.56
CA ALA A 120 0.04 -29.47 -19.49
C ALA A 120 0.80 -30.48 -18.63
N LEU A 121 0.18 -30.89 -17.53
CA LEU A 121 0.73 -31.98 -16.72
C LEU A 121 0.91 -33.15 -17.66
N ASN A 122 2.08 -33.78 -17.62
CA ASN A 122 2.22 -35.11 -18.19
C ASN A 122 1.08 -35.96 -17.60
N ASP A 123 0.45 -36.80 -18.41
CA ASP A 123 -0.73 -37.62 -18.06
C ASP A 123 -0.51 -38.55 -16.83
N ASP A 124 0.69 -38.57 -16.25
CA ASP A 124 1.08 -39.34 -15.07
C ASP A 124 0.91 -38.60 -13.73
N ALA A 125 0.39 -37.36 -13.71
CA ALA A 125 0.12 -36.65 -12.46
C ALA A 125 -1.14 -37.20 -11.77
N SER A 126 -0.97 -37.70 -10.53
CA SER A 126 -2.04 -38.16 -9.63
C SER A 126 -3.21 -37.16 -9.59
N GLU A 127 -4.45 -37.66 -9.48
CA GLU A 127 -5.66 -36.82 -9.29
C GLU A 127 -5.55 -35.91 -8.05
N ASP A 128 -4.73 -36.29 -7.07
CA ASP A 128 -4.46 -35.54 -5.84
C ASP A 128 -3.26 -34.57 -5.93
N ASP A 129 -2.67 -34.35 -7.12
CA ASP A 129 -1.57 -33.38 -7.23
C ASP A 129 -2.11 -31.94 -7.02
N PRO A 130 -1.68 -31.21 -5.97
CA PRO A 130 -2.17 -29.85 -5.69
C PRO A 130 -1.88 -28.88 -6.84
N ARG A 131 -0.85 -29.16 -7.66
CA ARG A 131 -0.60 -28.37 -8.88
C ARG A 131 -1.75 -28.55 -9.86
N ARG A 132 -2.16 -29.79 -10.14
CA ARG A 132 -3.26 -30.10 -11.07
C ARG A 132 -4.55 -29.40 -10.69
N GLN A 133 -4.92 -29.50 -9.42
CA GLN A 133 -6.11 -28.84 -8.89
C GLN A 133 -6.04 -27.32 -9.07
N ALA A 134 -4.90 -26.69 -8.80
CA ALA A 134 -4.72 -25.26 -9.02
C ALA A 134 -4.83 -24.86 -10.51
N LEU A 135 -4.34 -25.70 -11.44
CA LEU A 135 -4.43 -25.44 -12.87
C LEU A 135 -5.87 -25.59 -13.40
N GLU A 136 -6.57 -26.62 -12.94
CA GLU A 136 -7.98 -26.86 -13.28
C GLU A 136 -8.87 -25.73 -12.76
N LEU A 137 -8.61 -25.26 -11.53
CA LEU A 137 -9.31 -24.13 -10.93
C LEU A 137 -9.07 -22.84 -11.73
N ALA A 138 -7.82 -22.55 -12.08
CA ALA A 138 -7.48 -21.37 -12.89
C ALA A 138 -8.12 -21.44 -14.29
N ALA A 139 -8.13 -22.62 -14.91
CA ALA A 139 -8.80 -22.84 -16.20
C ALA A 139 -10.32 -22.64 -16.09
N GLU A 140 -10.93 -23.09 -14.99
CA GLU A 140 -12.34 -22.88 -14.73
C GLU A 140 -12.68 -21.40 -14.54
N HIS A 141 -11.91 -20.68 -13.73
CA HIS A 141 -12.07 -19.23 -13.58
C HIS A 141 -11.92 -18.51 -14.93
N ASP A 142 -10.93 -18.86 -15.75
CA ASP A 142 -10.76 -18.28 -17.07
C ASP A 142 -11.95 -18.55 -18.01
N ARG A 143 -12.56 -19.75 -17.93
CA ARG A 143 -13.81 -20.06 -18.66
C ARG A 143 -14.97 -19.20 -18.17
N GLN A 144 -15.14 -19.08 -16.86
CA GLN A 144 -16.19 -18.28 -16.22
C GLN A 144 -16.04 -16.79 -16.54
N LEU A 145 -14.82 -16.24 -16.51
CA LEU A 145 -14.54 -14.86 -16.87
C LEU A 145 -14.86 -14.55 -18.34
N ARG A 146 -14.58 -15.49 -19.26
CA ARG A 146 -14.96 -15.33 -20.67
C ARG A 146 -16.48 -15.34 -20.84
N ALA A 147 -17.18 -16.23 -20.13
CA ALA A 147 -18.63 -16.25 -20.12
C ALA A 147 -19.20 -14.94 -19.58
N LEU A 148 -18.68 -14.44 -18.46
CA LEU A 148 -19.04 -13.13 -17.88
C LEU A 148 -18.91 -11.97 -18.88
N ALA A 149 -17.79 -11.90 -19.60
CA ALA A 149 -17.53 -10.82 -20.57
C ALA A 149 -18.54 -10.80 -21.74
N SER A 150 -19.26 -11.90 -21.97
CA SER A 150 -20.31 -12.02 -22.99
C SER A 150 -21.73 -11.75 -22.48
N LEU A 151 -21.91 -11.51 -21.19
CA LEU A 151 -23.21 -11.23 -20.59
C LEU A 151 -23.52 -9.73 -20.58
N GLU A 152 -24.82 -9.42 -20.46
CA GLU A 152 -25.25 -8.06 -20.14
C GLU A 152 -24.68 -7.61 -18.77
N PRO A 153 -24.30 -6.33 -18.60
CA PRO A 153 -23.57 -5.85 -17.42
C PRO A 153 -24.21 -6.22 -16.08
N VAL A 154 -25.53 -6.07 -15.93
CA VAL A 154 -26.25 -6.41 -14.69
C VAL A 154 -26.10 -7.90 -14.34
N ARG A 155 -26.27 -8.78 -15.34
CA ARG A 155 -26.11 -10.23 -15.15
C ARG A 155 -24.66 -10.61 -14.88
N ALA A 156 -23.71 -9.90 -15.49
CA ALA A 156 -22.29 -10.08 -15.24
C ALA A 156 -21.93 -9.68 -13.80
N LEU A 157 -22.47 -8.56 -13.29
CA LEU A 157 -22.27 -8.10 -11.91
C LEU A 157 -22.83 -9.10 -10.88
N ASP A 158 -24.03 -9.63 -11.12
CA ASP A 158 -24.62 -10.63 -10.23
C ASP A 158 -23.79 -11.92 -10.21
N ARG A 159 -23.35 -12.38 -11.39
CA ARG A 159 -22.49 -13.56 -11.52
C ARG A 159 -21.11 -13.37 -10.91
N LEU A 160 -20.56 -12.16 -10.98
CA LEU A 160 -19.30 -11.84 -10.31
C LEU A 160 -19.41 -12.05 -8.80
N MET A 161 -20.56 -11.73 -8.18
CA MET A 161 -20.76 -11.87 -6.73
C MET A 161 -20.96 -13.31 -6.23
N GLU A 162 -20.98 -14.31 -7.12
CA GLU A 162 -21.21 -15.71 -6.74
C GLU A 162 -20.08 -16.29 -5.89
N LYS A 163 -18.81 -15.97 -6.17
CA LYS A 163 -17.65 -16.57 -5.49
C LYS A 163 -16.49 -15.59 -5.33
N ALA A 164 -15.79 -15.66 -4.21
CA ALA A 164 -14.64 -14.79 -3.95
C ALA A 164 -13.49 -15.01 -4.95
N GLY A 165 -13.18 -16.25 -5.33
CA GLY A 165 -12.11 -16.54 -6.29
C GLY A 165 -12.38 -16.03 -7.72
N LEU A 166 -13.65 -16.00 -8.12
CA LEU A 166 -14.04 -15.43 -9.41
C LEU A 166 -13.86 -13.90 -9.42
N LEU A 167 -14.18 -13.23 -8.31
CA LEU A 167 -13.92 -11.80 -8.13
C LEU A 167 -12.44 -11.48 -8.15
N ALA A 168 -11.63 -12.23 -7.38
CA ALA A 168 -10.18 -12.04 -7.35
C ALA A 168 -9.60 -12.12 -8.78
N SER A 169 -10.01 -13.16 -9.52
CA SER A 169 -9.59 -13.36 -10.90
C SER A 169 -10.08 -12.26 -11.84
N ALA A 170 -11.29 -11.72 -11.62
CA ALA A 170 -11.83 -10.61 -12.41
C ALA A 170 -11.06 -9.30 -12.17
N MET A 171 -10.68 -9.02 -10.92
CA MET A 171 -9.93 -7.81 -10.55
C MET A 171 -8.50 -7.80 -11.10
N GLU A 172 -7.87 -8.97 -11.14
CA GLU A 172 -6.53 -9.17 -11.71
C GLU A 172 -6.57 -9.26 -13.25
N SER A 173 -7.76 -9.33 -13.85
CA SER A 173 -7.93 -9.55 -15.29
C SER A 173 -7.63 -8.28 -16.11
N PRO A 174 -6.84 -8.38 -17.18
CA PRO A 174 -6.60 -7.26 -18.11
C PRO A 174 -7.75 -7.04 -19.12
N VAL A 175 -8.85 -7.80 -19.02
CA VAL A 175 -9.96 -7.76 -20.00
C VAL A 175 -10.76 -6.46 -19.86
N ALA A 176 -10.84 -5.67 -20.94
CA ALA A 176 -11.47 -4.35 -20.93
C ALA A 176 -12.97 -4.39 -20.61
N GLU A 177 -13.68 -5.44 -21.02
CA GLU A 177 -15.10 -5.64 -20.73
C GLU A 177 -15.34 -5.80 -19.23
N LEU A 178 -14.46 -6.50 -18.51
CA LEU A 178 -14.53 -6.63 -17.05
C LEU A 178 -14.18 -5.33 -16.34
N GLN A 179 -13.27 -4.52 -16.90
CA GLN A 179 -12.96 -3.20 -16.36
C GLN A 179 -14.18 -2.27 -16.36
N ARG A 180 -15.13 -2.42 -17.29
CA ARG A 180 -16.38 -1.66 -17.29
C ARG A 180 -17.33 -2.02 -16.15
N LEU A 181 -17.14 -3.21 -15.56
CA LEU A 181 -17.90 -3.67 -14.39
C LEU A 181 -17.29 -3.16 -13.08
N MET A 182 -16.09 -2.58 -13.12
CA MET A 182 -15.43 -2.01 -11.93
C MET A 182 -15.98 -0.63 -11.60
N PRO A 183 -15.94 -0.22 -10.32
CA PRO A 183 -16.41 1.09 -9.92
C PRO A 183 -15.53 2.23 -10.51
N PRO A 184 -16.06 3.46 -10.56
CA PRO A 184 -15.34 4.62 -11.12
C PRO A 184 -14.24 5.18 -10.20
N TRP A 185 -14.15 4.73 -8.94
CA TRP A 185 -13.12 5.16 -7.99
C TRP A 185 -11.93 4.20 -7.96
N GLU A 186 -10.82 4.65 -7.37
CA GLU A 186 -9.63 3.81 -7.20
C GLU A 186 -9.88 2.69 -6.19
N ILE A 187 -9.65 1.46 -6.62
CA ILE A 187 -9.75 0.23 -5.83
C ILE A 187 -8.42 -0.49 -5.82
N ASP A 188 -8.18 -1.28 -4.77
CA ASP A 188 -7.08 -2.25 -4.80
C ASP A 188 -7.42 -3.39 -5.79
N ARG A 189 -6.51 -3.70 -6.72
CA ARG A 189 -6.68 -4.76 -7.74
C ARG A 189 -5.89 -6.02 -7.44
N SER A 190 -5.21 -6.08 -6.30
CA SER A 190 -4.37 -7.21 -5.88
C SER A 190 -5.13 -8.53 -5.75
N GLY A 191 -6.44 -8.47 -5.47
CA GLY A 191 -7.29 -9.63 -5.20
C GLY A 191 -6.91 -10.43 -3.95
N GLY A 192 -5.91 -10.00 -3.18
CA GLY A 192 -5.28 -10.81 -2.14
C GLY A 192 -6.21 -11.18 -0.99
N GLY A 193 -6.93 -10.20 -0.44
CA GLY A 193 -7.97 -10.46 0.58
C GLY A 193 -9.10 -11.40 0.10
N LEU A 194 -9.47 -11.34 -1.18
CA LEU A 194 -10.48 -12.24 -1.75
C LEU A 194 -9.99 -13.69 -1.86
N ARG A 195 -8.68 -13.92 -2.00
CA ARG A 195 -8.13 -15.28 -2.08
C ARG A 195 -8.27 -16.01 -0.75
N LEU A 196 -8.04 -15.36 0.38
CA LEU A 196 -8.31 -15.99 1.69
C LEU A 196 -9.79 -16.30 1.85
N LEU A 197 -10.67 -15.37 1.47
CA LEU A 197 -12.10 -15.60 1.55
C LEU A 197 -12.53 -16.80 0.70
N ASP A 198 -11.95 -16.94 -0.50
CA ASP A 198 -12.17 -18.07 -1.41
C ASP A 198 -11.66 -19.40 -0.81
N GLU A 199 -10.52 -19.39 -0.13
CA GLU A 199 -10.02 -20.55 0.62
C GLU A 199 -10.97 -20.93 1.76
N LEU A 200 -11.52 -19.96 2.50
CA LEU A 200 -12.48 -20.20 3.58
C LEU A 200 -13.83 -20.73 3.07
N GLU A 201 -14.30 -20.24 1.92
CA GLU A 201 -15.52 -20.73 1.25
C GLU A 201 -15.40 -22.17 0.78
N ARG A 202 -14.19 -22.61 0.42
CA ARG A 202 -13.91 -23.99 -0.04
C ARG A 202 -13.42 -24.91 1.05
N ALA A 203 -12.96 -24.37 2.18
CA ALA A 203 -12.32 -25.15 3.23
C ALA A 203 -13.29 -26.23 3.76
N CYS A 204 -12.90 -27.49 3.57
CA CYS A 204 -13.45 -28.62 4.29
C CYS A 204 -12.90 -28.67 5.72
N ASP A 205 -13.51 -29.48 6.59
CA ASP A 205 -13.11 -29.60 8.00
C ASP A 205 -11.61 -29.89 8.17
N GLU A 206 -11.01 -30.70 7.28
CA GLU A 206 -9.61 -31.12 7.37
C GLU A 206 -8.59 -30.13 6.74
N GLU A 207 -9.01 -29.26 5.82
CA GLU A 207 -8.09 -28.41 5.05
C GLU A 207 -7.86 -27.06 5.71
N CYS A 208 -6.63 -26.72 6.07
CA CYS A 208 -6.29 -25.42 6.65
C CYS A 208 -5.82 -24.44 5.56
N PRO A 209 -6.48 -23.28 5.40
CA PRO A 209 -5.93 -22.18 4.60
C PRO A 209 -4.48 -21.86 5.00
N PRO A 210 -3.52 -21.77 4.06
CA PRO A 210 -2.12 -21.49 4.39
C PRO A 210 -1.91 -20.21 5.20
N ALA A 211 -2.71 -19.17 4.92
CA ALA A 211 -2.65 -17.90 5.65
C ALA A 211 -3.02 -18.04 7.14
N LEU A 212 -3.79 -19.08 7.50
CA LEU A 212 -4.23 -19.35 8.87
C LEU A 212 -3.39 -20.43 9.56
N ALA A 213 -2.38 -21.00 8.89
CA ALA A 213 -1.61 -22.15 9.39
C ALA A 213 -0.94 -21.93 10.74
N MET A 214 -0.59 -20.67 11.05
CA MET A 214 0.09 -20.26 12.28
C MET A 214 -0.87 -19.95 13.45
N LEU A 215 -2.18 -20.09 13.25
CA LEU A 215 -3.19 -19.99 14.29
C LEU A 215 -3.40 -21.34 14.99
N THR A 216 -3.82 -21.29 16.26
CA THR A 216 -4.29 -22.46 17.00
C THR A 216 -5.49 -23.12 16.31
N ALA A 217 -5.65 -24.43 16.48
CA ALA A 217 -6.77 -25.20 15.91
C ALA A 217 -8.13 -24.52 16.18
N ARG A 218 -8.40 -24.17 17.44
CA ARG A 218 -9.63 -23.48 17.83
C ARG A 218 -9.87 -22.16 17.08
N SER A 219 -8.84 -21.34 16.90
CA SER A 219 -8.95 -20.08 16.16
C SER A 219 -9.24 -20.34 14.68
N ARG A 220 -8.59 -21.34 14.07
CA ARG A 220 -8.85 -21.72 12.68
C ARG A 220 -10.27 -22.22 12.47
N ASP A 221 -10.74 -23.10 13.36
CA ASP A 221 -12.09 -23.66 13.31
C ASP A 221 -13.14 -22.56 13.45
N PHE A 222 -12.86 -21.56 14.30
CA PHE A 222 -13.71 -20.36 14.41
C PHE A 222 -13.79 -19.61 13.08
N GLU A 223 -12.67 -19.27 12.42
CA GLU A 223 -12.71 -18.51 11.16
C GLU A 223 -13.42 -19.26 10.03
N LYS A 224 -13.19 -20.58 9.93
CA LYS A 224 -13.91 -21.44 8.97
C LYS A 224 -15.42 -21.42 9.24
N SER A 225 -15.80 -21.68 10.49
CA SER A 225 -17.21 -21.71 10.90
C SER A 225 -17.88 -20.35 10.72
N LEU A 226 -17.13 -19.26 10.89
CA LEU A 226 -17.61 -17.90 10.71
C LEU A 226 -18.03 -17.64 9.27
N ALA A 227 -17.16 -17.95 8.30
CA ALA A 227 -17.45 -17.77 6.88
C ALA A 227 -18.69 -18.57 6.46
N GLN A 228 -18.76 -19.85 6.86
CA GLN A 228 -19.91 -20.72 6.58
C GLN A 228 -21.21 -20.19 7.20
N ASN A 229 -21.15 -19.69 8.43
CA ASN A 229 -22.31 -19.12 9.11
C ASN A 229 -22.78 -17.84 8.39
N LEU A 230 -21.87 -16.93 8.03
CA LEU A 230 -22.21 -15.72 7.28
C LEU A 230 -22.81 -16.03 5.90
N GLU A 231 -22.34 -17.07 5.21
CA GLU A 231 -22.93 -17.54 3.95
C GLU A 231 -24.36 -18.04 4.18
N SER A 232 -24.59 -18.83 5.25
CA SER A 232 -25.94 -19.35 5.58
C SER A 232 -26.97 -18.25 5.88
N GLN A 233 -26.50 -17.09 6.35
CA GLN A 233 -27.33 -15.90 6.62
C GLN A 233 -27.44 -14.95 5.41
N GLY A 234 -26.79 -15.28 4.28
CA GLY A 234 -26.75 -14.44 3.09
C GLY A 234 -25.96 -13.13 3.28
N LEU A 235 -25.01 -13.09 4.21
CA LEU A 235 -24.24 -11.88 4.56
C LEU A 235 -22.82 -11.90 3.99
N LEU A 236 -22.29 -13.07 3.63
CA LEU A 236 -20.92 -13.19 3.11
C LEU A 236 -20.70 -12.37 1.82
N VAL A 237 -21.76 -12.20 1.03
CA VAL A 237 -21.73 -11.36 -0.19
C VAL A 237 -21.40 -9.90 0.10
N ALA A 238 -21.78 -9.36 1.25
CA ALA A 238 -21.40 -8.00 1.65
C ALA A 238 -19.88 -7.89 1.88
N VAL A 239 -19.28 -8.93 2.47
CA VAL A 239 -17.81 -9.01 2.66
C VAL A 239 -17.10 -9.13 1.31
N ARG A 240 -17.59 -9.98 0.40
CA ARG A 240 -17.06 -10.11 -0.97
C ARG A 240 -17.06 -8.76 -1.69
N ALA A 241 -18.21 -8.07 -1.70
CA ALA A 241 -18.36 -6.78 -2.35
C ALA A 241 -17.43 -5.72 -1.73
N ALA A 242 -17.31 -5.69 -0.40
CA ALA A 242 -16.39 -4.77 0.28
C ALA A 242 -14.92 -5.04 -0.06
N LEU A 243 -14.50 -6.31 -0.10
CA LEU A 243 -13.15 -6.71 -0.50
C LEU A 243 -12.86 -6.43 -1.98
N ALA A 244 -13.87 -6.53 -2.85
CA ALA A 244 -13.67 -6.32 -4.29
C ALA A 244 -13.70 -4.85 -4.70
N PHE A 245 -14.60 -4.06 -4.10
CA PHE A 245 -14.93 -2.71 -4.59
C PHE A 245 -14.66 -1.61 -3.57
N GLY A 246 -14.19 -1.95 -2.37
CA GLY A 246 -13.80 -0.97 -1.36
C GLY A 246 -12.69 -0.04 -1.87
N PRO A 247 -12.65 1.21 -1.39
CA PRO A 247 -11.63 2.18 -1.78
C PRO A 247 -10.23 1.66 -1.38
N ARG A 248 -9.24 2.04 -2.18
CA ARG A 248 -7.85 1.70 -1.90
C ARG A 248 -7.39 2.25 -0.52
N PRO A 249 -6.50 1.53 0.21
CA PRO A 249 -5.99 2.01 1.49
C PRO A 249 -5.44 3.43 1.44
N GLY A 250 -5.92 4.30 2.33
CA GLY A 250 -5.45 5.69 2.46
C GLY A 250 -6.11 6.69 1.51
N ASP A 251 -6.94 6.24 0.57
CA ASP A 251 -7.73 7.11 -0.29
C ASP A 251 -9.10 7.41 0.35
N GLU A 252 -9.72 8.51 -0.12
CA GLU A 252 -11.02 8.91 0.38
C GLU A 252 -12.10 7.95 -0.09
N ALA A 253 -12.99 7.56 0.83
CA ALA A 253 -14.14 6.77 0.46
C ALA A 253 -15.03 7.59 -0.49
N PRO A 254 -15.54 7.00 -1.58
CA PRO A 254 -16.54 7.65 -2.42
C PRO A 254 -17.75 8.10 -1.61
N SER A 255 -18.49 9.08 -2.12
CA SER A 255 -19.67 9.57 -1.39
C SER A 255 -20.72 8.47 -1.22
N GLN A 256 -21.50 8.54 -0.14
CA GLN A 256 -22.57 7.58 0.14
C GLN A 256 -23.54 7.41 -1.05
N ARG A 257 -23.80 8.51 -1.77
CA ARG A 257 -24.66 8.51 -2.95
C ARG A 257 -24.04 7.72 -4.11
N GLU A 258 -22.75 7.90 -4.37
CA GLU A 258 -22.04 7.18 -5.43
C GLU A 258 -21.96 5.69 -5.14
N LEU A 259 -21.65 5.32 -3.88
CA LEU A 259 -21.64 3.94 -3.43
C LEU A 259 -23.01 3.28 -3.63
N ARG A 260 -24.08 3.91 -3.13
CA ARG A 260 -25.45 3.40 -3.29
C ARG A 260 -25.85 3.27 -4.75
N HIS A 261 -25.50 4.25 -5.59
CA HIS A 261 -25.83 4.21 -7.00
C HIS A 261 -25.14 3.04 -7.73
N TYR A 262 -23.86 2.80 -7.42
CA TYR A 262 -23.12 1.68 -7.97
C TYR A 262 -23.65 0.33 -7.47
N LEU A 263 -23.84 0.19 -6.16
CA LEU A 263 -24.32 -1.05 -5.54
C LEU A 263 -25.78 -1.38 -5.96
N ALA A 264 -26.61 -0.38 -6.24
CA ALA A 264 -27.95 -0.60 -6.80
C ALA A 264 -27.94 -1.22 -8.22
N GLY A 265 -26.77 -1.26 -8.89
CA GLY A 265 -26.61 -1.97 -10.16
C GLY A 265 -26.58 -3.50 -10.04
N PHE A 266 -26.40 -4.04 -8.84
CA PHE A 266 -26.47 -5.47 -8.55
C PHE A 266 -27.89 -5.81 -8.10
N THR A 267 -28.50 -6.84 -8.71
CA THR A 267 -29.90 -7.19 -8.39
C THR A 267 -30.04 -7.61 -6.93
N LEU A 268 -29.03 -8.31 -6.40
CA LEU A 268 -29.02 -8.80 -5.02
C LEU A 268 -29.12 -7.69 -3.95
N PHE A 269 -28.61 -6.49 -4.23
CA PHE A 269 -28.68 -5.36 -3.30
C PHE A 269 -29.92 -4.50 -3.55
N ALA A 270 -30.48 -4.52 -4.77
CA ALA A 270 -31.73 -3.84 -5.07
C ALA A 270 -32.91 -4.46 -4.31
N ASP A 271 -32.88 -5.78 -4.14
CA ASP A 271 -33.92 -6.55 -3.44
C ASP A 271 -33.72 -6.61 -1.92
N ASP A 272 -32.58 -6.12 -1.40
CA ASP A 272 -32.25 -6.14 0.04
C ASP A 272 -31.55 -4.83 0.50
N PRO A 273 -32.34 -3.83 0.92
CA PRO A 273 -31.81 -2.55 1.40
C PRO A 273 -30.91 -2.66 2.65
N ALA A 274 -31.16 -3.64 3.52
CA ALA A 274 -30.38 -3.82 4.74
C ALA A 274 -28.99 -4.38 4.43
N LEU A 275 -28.91 -5.33 3.49
CA LEU A 275 -27.66 -5.86 2.97
C LEU A 275 -26.86 -4.78 2.22
N LEU A 276 -27.55 -3.92 1.45
CA LEU A 276 -26.94 -2.76 0.81
C LEU A 276 -26.30 -1.81 1.83
N ALA A 277 -27.02 -1.47 2.91
CA ALA A 277 -26.51 -0.60 3.98
C ALA A 277 -25.29 -1.22 4.70
N LEU A 278 -25.33 -2.52 4.99
CA LEU A 278 -24.20 -3.25 5.57
C LEU A 278 -22.98 -3.20 4.64
N THR A 279 -23.18 -3.49 3.36
CA THR A 279 -22.10 -3.49 2.36
C THR A 279 -21.47 -2.10 2.23
N GLN A 280 -22.30 -1.06 2.20
CA GLN A 280 -21.82 0.33 2.17
C GLN A 280 -20.98 0.64 3.42
N ALA A 281 -21.47 0.28 4.61
CA ALA A 281 -20.74 0.53 5.86
C ALA A 281 -19.40 -0.22 5.92
N LEU A 282 -19.35 -1.46 5.40
CA LEU A 282 -18.11 -2.24 5.28
C LEU A 282 -17.14 -1.58 4.30
N MET A 283 -17.59 -1.15 3.13
CA MET A 283 -16.75 -0.45 2.14
C MET A 283 -16.18 0.86 2.70
N GLU A 284 -16.99 1.65 3.40
CA GLU A 284 -16.54 2.91 4.02
C GLU A 284 -15.54 2.66 5.15
N THR A 285 -15.65 1.53 5.86
CA THR A 285 -14.81 1.19 7.03
C THR A 285 -13.57 0.38 6.66
N ARG A 286 -13.52 -0.21 5.47
CA ARG A 286 -12.42 -1.08 5.01
C ARG A 286 -11.06 -0.43 5.24
N HIS A 287 -10.09 -1.22 5.68
CA HIS A 287 -8.74 -0.82 6.11
C HIS A 287 -8.66 0.12 7.32
N ARG A 288 -9.71 0.87 7.68
CA ARG A 288 -9.65 1.85 8.77
C ARG A 288 -9.40 1.21 10.12
N MET A 289 -9.96 0.02 10.38
CA MET A 289 -9.72 -0.72 11.61
C MET A 289 -8.25 -1.14 11.73
N LEU A 290 -7.65 -1.63 10.63
CA LEU A 290 -6.23 -2.00 10.59
C LEU A 290 -5.32 -0.78 10.77
N LEU A 291 -5.65 0.34 10.11
CA LEU A 291 -4.93 1.59 10.28
C LEU A 291 -5.06 2.15 11.71
N HIS A 292 -6.20 1.95 12.37
CA HIS A 292 -6.38 2.28 13.78
C HIS A 292 -5.50 1.41 14.69
N LEU A 293 -5.48 0.08 14.46
CA LEU A 293 -4.61 -0.86 15.17
C LEU A 293 -3.12 -0.46 15.04
N GLN A 294 -2.73 0.04 13.87
CA GLN A 294 -1.38 0.53 13.56
C GLN A 294 -1.07 1.93 14.11
N GLY A 295 -2.03 2.62 14.72
CA GLY A 295 -1.85 3.97 15.26
C GLY A 295 -1.86 5.08 14.20
N ALA A 296 -2.22 4.78 12.96
CA ALA A 296 -2.27 5.72 11.85
C ALA A 296 -3.56 6.56 11.84
N LEU A 297 -4.67 5.98 12.30
CA LEU A 297 -5.97 6.64 12.39
C LEU A 297 -6.49 6.75 13.83
N PRO A 298 -7.16 7.86 14.19
CA PRO A 298 -7.90 7.97 15.43
C PRO A 298 -9.16 7.10 15.42
N LEU A 299 -9.72 6.84 16.60
CA LEU A 299 -10.96 6.06 16.75
C LEU A 299 -12.14 6.75 16.05
N SER A 300 -12.14 8.08 15.97
CA SER A 300 -13.16 8.88 15.28
C SER A 300 -13.29 8.54 13.79
N ALA A 301 -12.23 8.01 13.15
CA ALA A 301 -12.27 7.59 11.75
C ALA A 301 -13.18 6.38 11.50
N LEU A 302 -13.55 5.63 12.55
CA LEU A 302 -14.46 4.47 12.52
C LEU A 302 -15.93 4.86 12.65
N LYS A 303 -16.25 6.16 12.58
CA LYS A 303 -17.62 6.69 12.64
C LYS A 303 -18.61 5.99 11.69
N PRO A 304 -18.29 5.70 10.41
CA PRO A 304 -19.24 5.04 9.50
C PRO A 304 -19.81 3.73 10.06
N TRP A 305 -18.93 2.88 10.61
CA TRP A 305 -19.32 1.62 11.22
C TRP A 305 -20.25 1.81 12.42
N THR A 306 -19.92 2.76 13.29
CA THR A 306 -20.74 3.01 14.49
C THR A 306 -22.09 3.62 14.16
N LEU A 307 -22.19 4.41 13.09
CA LEU A 307 -23.47 4.92 12.60
C LEU A 307 -24.35 3.78 12.09
N PHE A 308 -23.79 2.86 11.31
CA PHE A 308 -24.49 1.67 10.85
C PHE A 308 -25.02 0.83 12.03
N LEU A 309 -24.16 0.49 13.00
CA LEU A 309 -24.57 -0.30 14.17
C LEU A 309 -25.64 0.37 15.03
N ARG A 310 -25.74 1.70 15.03
CA ARG A 310 -26.72 2.46 15.82
C ARG A 310 -28.04 2.70 15.08
N GLY A 311 -28.02 2.72 13.75
CA GLY A 311 -29.18 2.98 12.89
C GLY A 311 -29.55 1.75 12.08
N ASP A 312 -29.02 1.68 10.85
CA ASP A 312 -29.39 0.71 9.80
C ASP A 312 -29.25 -0.77 10.21
N CYS A 313 -28.50 -1.08 11.28
CA CYS A 313 -28.44 -2.44 11.83
C CYS A 313 -29.79 -2.94 12.38
N ALA A 314 -30.71 -2.04 12.75
CA ALA A 314 -32.09 -2.41 13.08
C ALA A 314 -32.85 -2.96 11.87
N GLU A 315 -32.64 -2.37 10.69
CA GLU A 315 -33.26 -2.86 9.44
C GLU A 315 -32.70 -4.25 9.07
N LEU A 316 -31.41 -4.50 9.35
CA LEU A 316 -30.83 -5.83 9.21
C LEU A 316 -31.52 -6.86 10.12
N ALA A 317 -31.78 -6.49 11.38
CA ALA A 317 -32.50 -7.36 12.31
C ALA A 317 -33.91 -7.71 11.81
N ASP A 318 -34.65 -6.70 11.35
CA ASP A 318 -36.00 -6.86 10.83
C ASP A 318 -36.02 -7.71 9.55
N SER A 319 -35.09 -7.46 8.62
CA SER A 319 -35.02 -8.18 7.34
C SER A 319 -34.68 -9.67 7.48
N ARG A 320 -34.03 -10.04 8.59
CA ARG A 320 -33.58 -11.42 8.86
C ARG A 320 -34.42 -12.12 9.94
N ASP A 321 -35.43 -11.44 10.47
CA ASP A 321 -36.30 -11.94 11.57
C ASP A 321 -35.49 -12.43 12.78
N ILE A 322 -34.51 -11.63 13.18
CA ILE A 322 -33.62 -11.90 14.33
C ILE A 322 -33.63 -10.73 15.31
N SER A 323 -33.10 -10.94 16.51
CA SER A 323 -32.97 -9.84 17.46
C SER A 323 -31.91 -8.82 17.01
N LEU A 324 -32.07 -7.55 17.40
CA LEU A 324 -31.06 -6.50 17.15
C LEU A 324 -29.66 -6.89 17.68
N ARG A 325 -29.63 -7.62 18.80
CA ARG A 325 -28.38 -8.12 19.38
C ARG A 325 -27.70 -9.13 18.47
N GLU A 326 -28.45 -10.05 17.87
CA GLU A 326 -27.92 -11.01 16.90
C GLU A 326 -27.48 -10.33 15.61
N ALA A 327 -28.28 -9.39 15.09
CA ALA A 327 -27.90 -8.58 13.92
C ALA A 327 -26.59 -7.81 14.15
N THR A 328 -26.42 -7.23 15.35
CA THR A 328 -25.17 -6.55 15.75
C THR A 328 -23.97 -7.52 15.74
N HIS A 329 -24.15 -8.75 16.23
CA HIS A 329 -23.09 -9.76 16.19
C HIS A 329 -22.76 -10.18 14.76
N TYR A 330 -23.75 -10.42 13.91
CA TYR A 330 -23.51 -10.79 12.51
C TYR A 330 -22.84 -9.67 11.71
N ALA A 331 -23.28 -8.42 11.89
CA ALA A 331 -22.61 -7.27 11.29
C ALA A 331 -21.14 -7.20 11.73
N HIS A 332 -20.89 -7.36 13.03
CA HIS A 332 -19.55 -7.37 13.59
C HIS A 332 -18.69 -8.53 13.05
N TYR A 333 -19.26 -9.71 12.85
CA TYR A 333 -18.59 -10.83 12.20
C TYR A 333 -18.24 -10.56 10.73
N CYS A 334 -19.08 -9.82 10.00
CA CYS A 334 -18.76 -9.36 8.65
C CYS A 334 -17.55 -8.41 8.65
N LEU A 335 -17.50 -7.46 9.61
CA LEU A 335 -16.34 -6.57 9.78
C LEU A 335 -15.08 -7.36 10.15
N HIS A 336 -15.18 -8.33 11.06
CA HIS A 336 -14.05 -9.17 11.45
C HIS A 336 -13.46 -9.91 10.26
N LEU A 337 -14.30 -10.59 9.49
CA LEU A 337 -13.86 -11.36 8.34
C LEU A 337 -13.22 -10.48 7.25
N LEU A 338 -13.79 -9.29 7.01
CA LEU A 338 -13.21 -8.27 6.12
C LEU A 338 -11.79 -7.88 6.57
N ASN A 339 -11.65 -7.48 7.85
CA ASN A 339 -10.37 -7.05 8.40
C ASN A 339 -9.35 -8.18 8.46
N LEU A 340 -9.78 -9.41 8.75
CA LEU A 340 -8.92 -10.59 8.76
C LEU A 340 -8.34 -10.84 7.37
N CYS A 341 -9.17 -10.78 6.32
CA CYS A 341 -8.74 -10.92 4.93
C CYS A 341 -7.72 -9.84 4.54
N ASP A 342 -8.01 -8.56 4.80
CA ASP A 342 -7.08 -7.46 4.53
C ASP A 342 -5.78 -7.58 5.35
N LEU A 343 -5.87 -8.06 6.59
CA LEU A 343 -4.71 -8.26 7.46
C LEU A 343 -3.78 -9.34 6.91
N THR A 344 -4.33 -10.47 6.43
CA THR A 344 -3.51 -11.55 5.85
C THR A 344 -2.83 -11.18 4.55
N ASP A 345 -3.35 -10.19 3.83
CA ASP A 345 -2.76 -9.67 2.60
C ASP A 345 -1.64 -8.64 2.86
N THR A 346 -1.39 -8.29 4.12
CA THR A 346 -0.31 -7.34 4.46
C THR A 346 1.06 -7.97 4.16
N PRO A 347 1.89 -7.37 3.27
CA PRO A 347 3.15 -7.96 2.86
C PRO A 347 4.12 -8.22 4.02
N GLY A 348 4.70 -9.44 4.06
CA GLY A 348 5.69 -9.82 5.08
C GLY A 348 5.12 -10.07 6.48
N LEU A 349 3.80 -9.98 6.64
CA LEU A 349 3.13 -10.25 7.91
C LEU A 349 2.72 -11.73 8.00
N THR A 350 3.04 -12.36 9.12
CA THR A 350 2.50 -13.70 9.46
C THR A 350 1.40 -13.55 10.50
N LEU A 351 0.18 -13.99 10.16
CA LEU A 351 -0.95 -13.97 11.08
C LEU A 351 -0.76 -15.01 12.20
N ARG A 352 -0.77 -14.54 13.45
CA ARG A 352 -0.62 -15.35 14.67
C ARG A 352 -1.74 -15.03 15.65
N ASP A 353 -2.00 -15.92 16.62
CA ASP A 353 -3.10 -15.72 17.59
C ASP A 353 -3.00 -14.43 18.40
N ALA A 354 -1.79 -13.94 18.70
CA ALA A 354 -1.62 -12.66 19.39
C ALA A 354 -2.15 -11.50 18.55
N LEU A 355 -1.82 -11.49 17.26
CA LEU A 355 -2.26 -10.45 16.34
C LEU A 355 -3.77 -10.56 16.04
N ARG A 356 -4.26 -11.78 15.80
CA ARG A 356 -5.71 -12.06 15.66
C ARG A 356 -6.51 -11.53 16.87
N ARG A 357 -6.05 -11.83 18.09
CA ARG A 357 -6.69 -11.35 19.33
C ARG A 357 -6.66 -9.84 19.45
N SER A 358 -5.63 -9.18 18.95
CA SER A 358 -5.53 -7.72 18.97
C SER A 358 -6.56 -7.09 18.04
N LEU A 359 -6.70 -7.64 16.84
CA LEU A 359 -7.74 -7.23 15.90
C LEU A 359 -9.13 -7.41 16.54
N MET A 360 -9.43 -8.61 17.03
CA MET A 360 -10.71 -8.89 17.70
C MET A 360 -10.96 -7.94 18.88
N SER A 361 -9.94 -7.67 19.70
CA SER A 361 -10.10 -6.82 20.88
C SER A 361 -10.47 -5.39 20.51
N ARG A 362 -9.94 -4.85 19.42
CA ARG A 362 -10.27 -3.50 18.92
C ARG A 362 -11.65 -3.45 18.28
N GLU A 363 -12.02 -4.49 17.57
CA GLU A 363 -13.36 -4.61 17.01
C GLU A 363 -14.39 -4.72 18.14
N GLU A 364 -14.12 -5.53 19.18
CA GLU A 364 -14.99 -5.71 20.34
C GLU A 364 -15.12 -4.39 21.12
N GLU A 365 -14.02 -3.65 21.32
CA GLU A 365 -14.04 -2.29 21.91
C GLU A 365 -15.03 -1.40 21.15
N LEU A 366 -14.95 -1.37 19.82
CA LEU A 366 -15.85 -0.58 18.98
C LEU A 366 -17.32 -0.99 19.13
N ARG A 367 -17.60 -2.30 19.21
CA ARG A 367 -18.95 -2.82 19.41
C ARG A 367 -19.50 -2.44 20.79
N GLU A 368 -18.71 -2.63 21.85
CA GLU A 368 -19.12 -2.30 23.22
C GLU A 368 -19.39 -0.79 23.38
N LEU A 369 -18.63 0.07 22.70
CA LEU A 369 -18.90 1.51 22.67
C LEU A 369 -20.27 1.86 22.07
N VAL A 370 -20.68 1.13 21.04
CA VAL A 370 -22.01 1.31 20.47
C VAL A 370 -23.09 0.85 21.45
N LEU A 371 -22.92 -0.33 22.06
CA LEU A 371 -23.87 -0.89 23.01
C LEU A 371 -24.03 -0.04 24.28
N LEU A 372 -22.95 0.55 24.78
CA LEU A 372 -22.99 1.49 25.91
C LEU A 372 -23.76 2.77 25.56
N GLY A 373 -23.54 3.32 24.36
CA GLY A 373 -24.26 4.50 23.87
C GLY A 373 -25.77 4.29 23.77
N GLN A 374 -26.21 3.10 23.33
CA GLN A 374 -27.63 2.76 23.22
C GLN A 374 -28.36 2.71 24.59
N ARG A 375 -27.66 2.38 25.68
CA ARG A 375 -28.27 2.28 27.03
C ARG A 375 -28.51 3.63 27.71
N GLN A 376 -27.80 4.68 27.31
CA GLN A 376 -27.80 5.95 28.04
C GLN A 376 -28.85 6.97 27.57
N GLY A 377 -29.62 6.68 26.50
CA GLY A 377 -30.66 7.60 26.01
C GLY A 377 -30.12 8.97 25.57
N LEU A 378 -28.81 9.07 25.30
CA LEU A 378 -28.14 10.33 24.95
C LEU A 378 -28.33 10.62 23.46
N SER A 379 -29.24 11.55 23.20
CA SER A 379 -29.66 12.11 21.91
C SER A 379 -28.59 12.99 21.23
N ASP A 380 -27.32 12.56 21.18
CA ASP A 380 -26.27 13.33 20.48
C ASP A 380 -25.53 12.42 19.49
N GLN A 381 -26.20 12.16 18.35
CA GLN A 381 -25.81 11.20 17.30
C GLN A 381 -24.44 11.48 16.63
N GLN A 382 -23.77 12.59 16.94
CA GLN A 382 -22.54 13.01 16.27
C GLN A 382 -21.30 13.09 17.17
N ALA A 383 -21.41 12.89 18.48
CA ALA A 383 -20.35 13.33 19.40
C ALA A 383 -19.63 12.25 20.23
N ASP A 384 -19.79 10.95 19.97
CA ASP A 384 -19.32 9.96 20.95
C ASP A 384 -17.89 9.44 20.77
N LEU A 385 -17.42 9.14 19.56
CA LEU A 385 -16.11 8.47 19.40
C LEU A 385 -14.92 9.37 19.72
N ALA A 386 -14.91 10.61 19.22
CA ALA A 386 -13.84 11.56 19.51
C ALA A 386 -13.84 11.98 20.99
N ARG A 387 -15.02 12.14 21.60
CA ARG A 387 -15.13 12.44 23.04
C ARG A 387 -14.69 11.25 23.89
N PHE A 388 -15.05 10.03 23.50
CA PHE A 388 -14.60 8.81 24.17
C PHE A 388 -13.08 8.66 24.09
N GLU A 389 -12.50 8.80 22.90
CA GLU A 389 -11.05 8.76 22.72
C GLU A 389 -10.35 9.87 23.52
N GLN A 390 -10.90 11.08 23.54
CA GLN A 390 -10.38 12.16 24.37
C GLN A 390 -10.45 11.83 25.87
N ALA A 391 -11.56 11.25 26.35
CA ALA A 391 -11.69 10.81 27.74
C ALA A 391 -10.68 9.71 28.07
N ARG A 392 -10.47 8.77 27.14
CA ARG A 392 -9.47 7.70 27.25
C ARG A 392 -8.06 8.25 27.36
N TRP A 393 -7.65 9.13 26.44
CA TRP A 393 -6.32 9.75 26.45
C TRP A 393 -6.06 10.53 27.75
N ARG A 394 -7.10 11.17 28.31
CA ARG A 394 -7.01 11.85 29.61
C ARG A 394 -6.88 10.87 30.78
N ALA A 395 -7.61 9.76 30.76
CA ALA A 395 -7.58 8.75 31.82
C ALA A 395 -6.26 7.97 31.85
N GLU A 396 -5.69 7.64 30.69
CA GLU A 396 -4.39 6.97 30.56
C GLU A 396 -3.22 7.92 30.80
N GLY A 397 -3.40 9.21 30.49
CA GLY A 397 -2.35 10.22 30.47
C GLY A 397 -1.86 10.48 29.03
N PRO A 398 -1.80 11.74 28.56
CA PRO A 398 -1.48 12.07 27.17
C PRO A 398 -0.16 11.47 26.67
N ARG A 399 0.89 11.46 27.51
CA ARG A 399 2.19 10.87 27.15
C ARG A 399 2.13 9.36 26.99
N ALA A 400 1.37 8.67 27.84
CA ALA A 400 1.21 7.22 27.73
C ALA A 400 0.44 6.83 26.47
N ALA A 401 -0.62 7.57 26.15
CA ALA A 401 -1.38 7.38 24.91
C ALA A 401 -0.53 7.65 23.66
N LEU A 402 0.29 8.71 23.69
CA LEU A 402 1.24 8.99 22.61
C LEU A 402 2.33 7.91 22.51
N ALA A 403 2.86 7.41 23.64
CA ALA A 403 3.84 6.33 23.65
C ALA A 403 3.29 5.05 22.99
N ASP A 404 2.06 4.66 23.33
CA ASP A 404 1.38 3.52 22.70
C ASP A 404 1.21 3.76 21.20
N ARG A 405 0.75 4.95 20.79
CA ARG A 405 0.62 5.31 19.37
C ARG A 405 1.95 5.25 18.62
N LEU A 406 3.03 5.79 19.19
CA LEU A 406 4.37 5.73 18.60
C LEU A 406 4.84 4.28 18.46
N ALA A 407 4.66 3.46 19.51
CA ALA A 407 5.02 2.05 19.47
C ALA A 407 4.27 1.32 18.34
N ARG A 408 2.97 1.58 18.16
CA ARG A 408 2.18 1.04 17.04
C ARG A 408 2.73 1.52 15.68
N LEU A 409 2.98 2.80 15.51
CA LEU A 409 3.52 3.32 14.25
C LEU A 409 4.87 2.69 13.89
N THR A 410 5.70 2.37 14.89
CA THR A 410 6.97 1.65 14.71
C THR A 410 6.82 0.12 14.56
N GLY A 411 5.59 -0.40 14.46
CA GLY A 411 5.33 -1.82 14.17
C GLY A 411 5.00 -2.71 15.37
N ALA A 412 4.90 -2.17 16.59
CA ALA A 412 4.72 -3.00 17.78
C ALA A 412 3.39 -3.77 17.82
N TRP A 413 2.37 -3.32 17.07
CA TRP A 413 1.08 -3.98 16.94
C TRP A 413 1.18 -5.43 16.43
N VAL A 414 2.25 -5.79 15.70
CA VAL A 414 2.51 -7.14 15.19
C VAL A 414 2.77 -8.15 16.32
N HIS A 415 3.21 -7.67 17.49
CA HIS A 415 3.46 -8.52 18.68
C HIS A 415 2.17 -8.85 19.44
N GLY A 416 1.12 -8.09 19.20
CA GLY A 416 -0.20 -8.25 19.79
C GLY A 416 -0.41 -7.45 21.08
N GLU A 417 -1.65 -7.47 21.56
CA GLU A 417 -2.16 -6.73 22.71
C GLU A 417 -2.46 -7.68 23.87
N ALA A 418 -2.15 -7.24 25.09
CA ALA A 418 -2.66 -7.86 26.31
C ALA A 418 -4.06 -7.30 26.62
N PRO A 419 -5.01 -8.15 27.05
CA PRO A 419 -6.33 -7.69 27.43
C PRO A 419 -6.22 -6.71 28.60
N GLY A 420 -6.90 -5.56 28.46
CA GLY A 420 -7.06 -4.59 29.54
C GLY A 420 -8.08 -5.06 30.58
N PRO A 421 -8.03 -4.53 31.81
CA PRO A 421 -9.16 -4.68 32.74
C PRO A 421 -10.43 -4.08 32.12
N LEU A 422 -11.61 -4.55 32.56
CA LEU A 422 -12.91 -4.05 32.08
C LEU A 422 -12.95 -2.51 32.10
N GLY A 423 -13.16 -1.90 30.93
CA GLY A 423 -13.22 -0.45 30.75
C GLY A 423 -11.88 0.25 30.47
N ALA A 424 -10.76 -0.49 30.44
CA ALA A 424 -9.47 0.00 29.97
C ALA A 424 -9.14 -0.59 28.60
N SER A 425 -8.44 0.17 27.76
CA SER A 425 -8.03 -0.34 26.45
C SER A 425 -6.99 -1.45 26.59
N PRO A 426 -6.98 -2.39 25.63
CA PRO A 426 -5.90 -3.36 25.50
C PRO A 426 -4.58 -2.62 25.34
N ARG A 427 -3.55 -3.09 26.05
CA ARG A 427 -2.22 -2.48 26.03
C ARG A 427 -1.32 -3.31 25.13
N LEU A 428 -0.45 -2.65 24.38
CA LEU A 428 0.68 -3.36 23.77
C LEU A 428 1.58 -3.87 24.90
N ASP A 429 1.67 -5.20 25.02
CA ASP A 429 2.59 -5.86 25.96
C ASP A 429 3.97 -5.98 25.30
N ALA A 430 4.53 -4.82 24.94
CA ALA A 430 5.74 -4.74 24.15
C ALA A 430 6.76 -3.80 24.82
N PRO A 431 8.05 -4.21 24.93
CA PRO A 431 9.12 -3.34 25.43
C PRO A 431 9.22 -1.99 24.68
N SER A 432 8.73 -1.93 23.45
CA SER A 432 8.68 -0.72 22.62
C SER A 432 7.82 0.39 23.23
N VAL A 433 6.75 0.08 23.99
CA VAL A 433 5.96 1.11 24.67
C VAL A 433 6.76 1.77 25.78
N GLU A 434 7.53 0.98 26.53
CA GLU A 434 8.41 1.50 27.59
C GLU A 434 9.57 2.31 27.02
N LEU A 435 10.12 1.91 25.86
CA LEU A 435 11.12 2.71 25.14
C LEU A 435 10.52 4.04 24.65
N ALA A 436 9.31 4.01 24.07
CA ALA A 436 8.58 5.21 23.65
C ALA A 436 8.27 6.13 24.84
N ARG A 437 7.86 5.57 25.97
CA ARG A 437 7.61 6.31 27.20
C ARG A 437 8.87 7.01 27.70
N LYS A 438 10.00 6.31 27.77
CA LYS A 438 11.30 6.91 28.16
C LYS A 438 11.74 8.01 27.20
N ALA A 439 11.56 7.82 25.89
CA ALA A 439 11.87 8.84 24.89
C ALA A 439 11.01 10.11 25.09
N LEU A 440 9.73 9.95 25.43
CA LEU A 440 8.84 11.07 25.75
C LEU A 440 9.11 11.70 27.12
N GLU A 441 9.58 10.93 28.10
CA GLU A 441 10.03 11.45 29.40
C GLU A 441 11.23 12.40 29.24
N ASN A 442 12.18 12.06 28.36
CA ASN A 442 13.31 12.93 28.03
C ASN A 442 12.91 14.21 27.27
N ALA A 443 11.69 14.27 26.72
CA ALA A 443 11.16 15.39 25.95
C ALA A 443 10.29 16.36 26.77
N ASP A 444 10.08 16.11 28.06
CA ASP A 444 9.38 16.98 29.02
C ASP A 444 8.10 17.67 28.47
N ALA A 445 8.02 19.01 28.52
CA ALA A 445 6.81 19.78 28.18
C ALA A 445 6.43 19.64 26.70
N SER A 446 7.40 19.39 25.83
CA SER A 446 7.21 19.18 24.40
C SER A 446 6.43 17.88 24.12
N ALA A 447 6.55 16.87 24.98
CA ALA A 447 5.79 15.62 24.86
C ALA A 447 4.27 15.83 25.08
N ASP A 448 3.86 16.69 26.02
CA ASP A 448 2.45 16.96 26.29
C ASP A 448 1.78 17.75 25.16
N ALA A 449 2.50 18.74 24.60
CA ALA A 449 2.05 19.49 23.44
C ALA A 449 1.89 18.55 22.23
N LEU A 450 2.88 17.68 21.98
CA LEU A 450 2.85 16.70 20.91
C LEU A 450 1.67 15.74 21.04
N ALA A 451 1.42 15.21 22.25
CA ALA A 451 0.31 14.30 22.50
C ALA A 451 -1.04 14.95 22.20
N ASN A 452 -1.25 16.20 22.63
CA ASN A 452 -2.50 16.91 22.36
C ASN A 452 -2.73 17.18 20.87
N MET A 453 -1.67 17.47 20.11
CA MET A 453 -1.76 17.67 18.66
C MET A 453 -1.96 16.35 17.91
N ALA A 454 -1.34 15.26 18.37
CA ALA A 454 -1.40 13.97 17.70
C ALA A 454 -2.79 13.36 17.71
N ARG A 455 -3.57 13.55 18.78
CA ARG A 455 -4.81 12.81 19.08
C ARG A 455 -5.71 12.57 17.87
N ASP A 456 -6.08 13.64 17.17
CA ASP A 456 -7.11 13.59 16.12
C ASP A 456 -6.51 13.53 14.70
N LEU A 457 -5.19 13.35 14.57
CA LEU A 457 -4.50 13.39 13.28
C LEU A 457 -4.59 12.07 12.51
N HIS A 458 -4.84 12.14 11.21
CA HIS A 458 -4.78 11.00 10.29
C HIS A 458 -3.42 10.99 9.57
N LEU A 459 -2.74 9.84 9.56
CA LEU A 459 -1.44 9.67 8.91
C LEU A 459 -1.57 8.79 7.67
N ILE A 460 -1.30 9.36 6.49
CA ILE A 460 -1.25 8.64 5.21
C ILE A 460 0.23 8.38 4.88
N GLY A 461 0.57 7.17 4.44
CA GLY A 461 1.98 6.77 4.25
C GLY A 461 2.71 6.56 5.58
N HIS A 462 2.00 6.09 6.61
CA HIS A 462 2.54 5.83 7.95
C HIS A 462 3.53 4.66 8.01
N ASP A 463 3.60 3.84 6.96
CA ASP A 463 4.59 2.76 6.81
C ASP A 463 6.03 3.29 6.85
N ILE A 464 6.23 4.59 6.59
CA ILE A 464 7.50 5.29 6.82
C ILE A 464 8.04 5.07 8.23
N PHE A 465 7.18 5.10 9.26
CA PHE A 465 7.62 5.01 10.65
C PHE A 465 8.17 3.63 11.02
N GLN A 466 7.79 2.59 10.29
CA GLN A 466 8.37 1.24 10.47
C GLN A 466 9.78 1.13 9.87
N LYS A 467 10.23 2.13 9.10
CA LYS A 467 11.57 2.21 8.50
C LYS A 467 12.52 3.12 9.28
N LEU A 468 12.06 3.70 10.38
CA LEU A 468 12.77 4.68 11.20
C LEU A 468 12.95 4.18 12.63
N ASP A 469 14.00 4.64 13.28
CA ASP A 469 14.17 4.44 14.73
C ASP A 469 13.13 5.28 15.50
N LEU A 470 12.92 4.94 16.79
CA LEU A 470 11.91 5.61 17.63
C LEU A 470 12.16 7.12 17.78
N GLU A 471 13.42 7.53 17.91
CA GLU A 471 13.78 8.96 18.03
C GLU A 471 13.51 9.72 16.72
N GLU A 472 13.84 9.12 15.58
CA GLU A 472 13.56 9.66 14.25
C GLU A 472 12.04 9.77 14.02
N THR A 473 11.30 8.74 14.43
CA THR A 473 9.83 8.71 14.40
C THR A 473 9.24 9.86 15.22
N LEU A 474 9.73 10.08 16.44
CA LEU A 474 9.27 11.16 17.31
C LEU A 474 9.51 12.53 16.66
N ARG A 475 10.69 12.75 16.08
CA ARG A 475 11.07 14.01 15.43
C ARG A 475 10.28 14.25 14.15
N LEU A 476 10.07 13.23 13.32
CA LEU A 476 9.22 13.33 12.13
C LEU A 476 7.77 13.62 12.50
N MET A 477 7.25 12.98 13.55
CA MET A 477 5.91 13.25 14.09
C MET A 477 5.79 14.70 14.59
N ALA A 478 6.80 15.20 15.30
CA ALA A 478 6.83 16.58 15.77
C ALA A 478 6.85 17.59 14.63
N LEU A 479 7.70 17.37 13.63
CA LEU A 479 7.75 18.18 12.41
C LEU A 479 6.38 18.21 11.70
N ALA A 480 5.75 17.04 11.55
CA ALA A 480 4.45 16.93 10.92
C ALA A 480 3.36 17.69 11.69
N LEU A 481 3.28 17.49 13.00
CA LEU A 481 2.28 18.14 13.84
C LEU A 481 2.48 19.64 13.95
N ALA A 482 3.73 20.10 14.08
CA ALA A 482 4.05 21.52 14.05
C ALA A 482 3.72 22.15 12.69
N SER A 483 3.97 21.44 11.59
CA SER A 483 3.57 21.89 10.25
C SER A 483 2.04 22.00 10.13
N VAL A 484 1.28 21.02 10.63
CA VAL A 484 -0.20 21.06 10.66
C VAL A 484 -0.70 22.25 11.47
N ARG A 485 -0.09 22.52 12.63
CA ARG A 485 -0.38 23.70 13.47
C ARG A 485 -0.12 25.01 12.71
N ASP A 486 1.08 25.15 12.15
CA ASP A 486 1.54 26.36 11.46
C ASP A 486 0.75 26.61 10.17
N CYS A 487 0.07 25.59 9.64
CA CYS A 487 -0.86 25.68 8.52
C CYS A 487 -2.33 25.91 8.94
N GLY A 488 -2.63 25.98 10.24
CA GLY A 488 -3.98 26.20 10.76
C GLY A 488 -4.93 25.00 10.60
N LEU A 489 -4.40 23.79 10.43
CA LEU A 489 -5.19 22.59 10.16
C LEU A 489 -5.58 21.80 11.42
N LEU A 490 -4.95 22.03 12.57
CA LEU A 490 -5.21 21.27 13.81
C LEU A 490 -6.68 21.28 14.27
N HIS A 491 -7.43 22.33 13.93
CA HIS A 491 -8.82 22.48 14.34
C HIS A 491 -9.83 22.03 13.27
N ARG A 492 -9.35 21.55 12.11
CA ARG A 492 -10.23 21.02 11.07
C ARG A 492 -10.55 19.56 11.37
N GLU A 493 -11.82 19.21 11.25
CA GLU A 493 -12.26 17.81 11.38
C GLU A 493 -11.58 16.97 10.29
N GLY A 494 -10.98 15.85 10.69
CA GLY A 494 -10.32 14.93 9.77
C GLY A 494 -9.01 15.43 9.17
N ALA A 495 -8.28 16.33 9.86
CA ALA A 495 -6.96 16.79 9.42
C ALA A 495 -6.01 15.62 9.11
N ARG A 496 -5.37 15.67 7.95
CA ARG A 496 -4.51 14.59 7.43
C ARG A 496 -3.09 15.06 7.20
N VAL A 497 -2.12 14.19 7.44
CA VAL A 497 -0.74 14.35 6.97
C VAL A 497 -0.42 13.25 5.96
N ASP A 498 -0.10 13.65 4.75
CA ASP A 498 0.34 12.79 3.67
C ASP A 498 1.88 12.70 3.64
N LEU A 499 2.39 11.56 4.11
CA LEU A 499 3.81 11.20 4.15
C LEU A 499 4.22 10.30 2.98
N ARG A 500 3.30 9.93 2.08
CA ARG A 500 3.61 9.07 0.92
C ARG A 500 4.81 9.55 0.11
N PRO A 501 4.98 10.86 -0.20
CA PRO A 501 6.15 11.32 -0.94
C PRO A 501 7.48 10.99 -0.24
N LEU A 502 7.53 11.10 1.09
CA LEU A 502 8.69 10.73 1.88
C LEU A 502 8.87 9.20 1.92
N ALA A 503 7.78 8.45 2.09
CA ALA A 503 7.79 7.00 2.11
C ALA A 503 8.30 6.41 0.78
N ASP A 504 7.85 6.95 -0.35
CA ASP A 504 8.25 6.58 -1.71
C ASP A 504 9.72 6.92 -1.96
N TRP A 505 10.16 8.11 -1.53
CA TRP A 505 11.55 8.51 -1.62
C TRP A 505 12.47 7.58 -0.84
N LEU A 506 12.10 7.18 0.40
CA LEU A 506 12.85 6.21 1.20
C LEU A 506 12.82 4.78 0.64
N SER A 507 11.86 4.47 -0.24
CA SER A 507 11.69 3.14 -0.85
C SER A 507 12.31 3.02 -2.24
N SER A 508 13.02 4.07 -2.71
CA SER A 508 13.66 4.10 -4.02
C SER A 508 14.74 3.02 -4.18
N SER A 509 14.56 2.13 -5.17
CA SER A 509 15.41 0.94 -5.37
C SER A 509 16.88 1.30 -5.61
N GLY A 510 17.76 0.76 -4.77
CA GLY A 510 19.22 0.95 -4.82
C GLY A 510 19.73 2.18 -4.06
N ARG A 511 18.87 3.12 -3.67
CA ARG A 511 19.24 4.31 -2.87
C ARG A 511 18.59 4.36 -1.49
N ALA A 512 17.68 3.43 -1.17
CA ALA A 512 16.97 3.39 0.10
C ALA A 512 17.88 3.47 1.36
N PRO A 513 19.01 2.74 1.48
CA PRO A 513 19.88 2.86 2.65
C PRO A 513 20.47 4.28 2.80
N HIS A 514 20.87 4.86 1.68
CA HIS A 514 21.41 6.22 1.64
C HIS A 514 20.35 7.26 2.00
N HIS A 515 19.17 7.20 1.39
CA HIS A 515 18.06 8.12 1.69
C HIS A 515 17.63 8.04 3.17
N ARG A 516 17.63 6.85 3.77
CA ARG A 516 17.38 6.68 5.21
C ARG A 516 18.43 7.40 6.06
N ALA A 517 19.71 7.23 5.71
CA ALA A 517 20.80 7.93 6.40
C ALA A 517 20.65 9.47 6.28
N LEU A 518 20.33 9.98 5.09
CA LEU A 518 20.08 11.41 4.88
C LEU A 518 18.91 11.93 5.72
N LEU A 519 17.78 11.21 5.76
CA LEU A 519 16.62 11.62 6.55
C LEU A 519 16.93 11.62 8.05
N ARG A 520 17.59 10.57 8.54
CA ARG A 520 18.07 10.50 9.92
C ARG A 520 18.91 11.71 10.27
N THR A 521 19.94 11.97 9.46
CA THR A 521 20.82 13.12 9.62
C THR A 521 20.05 14.44 9.66
N LEU A 522 19.09 14.61 8.75
CA LEU A 522 18.25 15.80 8.71
C LEU A 522 17.42 15.95 10.00
N LEU A 523 16.68 14.91 10.39
CA LEU A 523 15.81 14.93 11.58
C LEU A 523 16.59 15.16 12.87
N LEU A 524 17.79 14.59 12.99
CA LEU A 524 18.65 14.74 14.18
C LEU A 524 19.33 16.13 14.25
N SER A 525 19.37 16.88 13.16
CA SER A 525 20.04 18.19 13.12
C SER A 525 19.34 19.31 13.91
N ALA A 526 18.03 19.15 14.15
CA ALA A 526 17.19 20.07 14.92
C ALA A 526 16.62 19.38 16.15
N SER A 527 16.63 20.02 17.31
CA SER A 527 16.07 19.47 18.56
C SER A 527 14.54 19.35 18.48
N LEU A 528 13.94 18.53 19.35
CA LEU A 528 12.48 18.40 19.41
C LEU A 528 11.79 19.73 19.71
N ASP A 529 12.37 20.53 20.61
CA ASP A 529 11.86 21.87 20.95
C ASP A 529 11.97 22.84 19.78
N GLU A 530 13.06 22.77 19.00
CA GLU A 530 13.22 23.56 17.77
C GLU A 530 12.14 23.19 16.73
N LEU A 531 11.85 21.90 16.55
CA LEU A 531 10.81 21.43 15.65
C LEU A 531 9.40 21.87 16.07
N LEU A 532 9.15 21.96 17.38
CA LEU A 532 7.87 22.37 17.94
C LEU A 532 7.73 23.89 18.12
N SER A 533 8.81 24.65 17.92
CA SER A 533 8.80 26.12 18.01
C SER A 533 7.95 26.76 16.90
N THR A 534 7.75 28.08 16.97
CA THR A 534 6.96 28.81 15.95
C THR A 534 7.78 28.92 14.67
N ASP A 535 7.29 28.34 13.58
CA ASP A 535 7.93 28.16 12.26
C ASP A 535 8.77 26.88 12.08
N ALA A 536 8.11 25.72 12.22
CA ALA A 536 8.70 24.41 11.96
C ALA A 536 9.20 24.25 10.51
N ARG A 537 8.70 25.05 9.58
CA ARG A 537 9.10 25.02 8.16
C ARG A 537 10.51 25.56 7.96
N SER A 538 10.98 26.40 8.87
CA SER A 538 12.35 26.91 8.89
C SER A 538 13.33 25.99 9.63
N ALA A 539 12.83 25.03 10.41
CA ALA A 539 13.67 24.20 11.27
C ALA A 539 14.56 23.23 10.46
N LEU A 540 14.03 22.67 9.37
CA LEU A 540 14.73 21.66 8.56
C LEU A 540 14.80 22.08 7.08
N PRO A 541 16.02 22.22 6.51
CA PRO A 541 16.19 22.63 5.13
C PRO A 541 15.73 21.54 4.17
N GLY A 542 15.13 21.94 3.05
CA GLY A 542 14.65 21.02 2.01
C GLY A 542 13.29 20.37 2.28
N ILE A 543 12.75 20.46 3.50
CA ILE A 543 11.36 20.02 3.77
C ILE A 543 10.40 20.99 3.08
N GLN A 544 9.49 20.42 2.28
CA GLN A 544 8.44 21.15 1.59
C GLN A 544 7.07 20.74 2.16
N VAL A 545 6.25 21.75 2.38
CA VAL A 545 4.88 21.60 2.88
C VAL A 545 3.92 22.08 1.80
N HIS A 546 3.03 21.19 1.35
CA HIS A 546 1.96 21.52 0.42
C HIS A 546 0.61 21.29 1.11
N ILE A 547 -0.28 22.27 1.04
CA ILE A 547 -1.59 22.20 1.67
C ILE A 547 -2.66 22.00 0.60
N ASP A 548 -3.48 20.98 0.77
CA ASP A 548 -4.77 20.85 0.10
C ASP A 548 -5.86 21.27 1.09
N GLU A 549 -6.34 22.51 0.95
CA GLU A 549 -7.33 23.08 1.84
C GLU A 549 -8.69 22.39 1.73
N ALA A 550 -9.04 21.87 0.55
CA ALA A 550 -10.33 21.23 0.31
C ALA A 550 -10.46 19.95 1.15
N ASN A 551 -9.37 19.19 1.24
CA ASN A 551 -9.31 17.92 1.95
C ASN A 551 -8.65 18.01 3.33
N ALA A 552 -8.41 19.23 3.83
CA ALA A 552 -7.67 19.49 5.08
C ALA A 552 -6.38 18.65 5.21
N THR A 553 -5.67 18.48 4.09
CA THR A 553 -4.54 17.56 3.99
C THR A 553 -3.24 18.34 3.83
N LEU A 554 -2.27 18.04 4.69
CA LEU A 554 -0.92 18.56 4.60
C LEU A 554 0.00 17.48 4.03
N ARG A 555 0.62 17.74 2.88
CA ARG A 555 1.61 16.86 2.28
C ARG A 555 3.01 17.32 2.64
N LEU A 556 3.80 16.40 3.18
CA LEU A 556 5.23 16.59 3.42
C LEU A 556 6.04 15.90 2.32
N SER A 557 6.99 16.63 1.76
CA SER A 557 7.97 16.10 0.80
C SER A 557 9.36 16.65 1.10
N LEU A 558 10.39 15.97 0.59
CA LEU A 558 11.77 16.41 0.70
C LEU A 558 12.30 16.80 -0.67
N LYS A 559 12.84 18.01 -0.78
CA LYS A 559 13.54 18.50 -1.97
C LYS A 559 14.98 18.80 -1.60
N LEU A 560 15.87 17.96 -2.10
CA LEU A 560 17.30 18.13 -1.95
C LEU A 560 17.85 18.86 -3.17
N ASP A 561 18.30 20.10 -2.98
CA ASP A 561 19.18 20.72 -3.97
C ASP A 561 20.58 20.06 -3.92
N PRO A 562 21.41 20.18 -4.97
CA PRO A 562 22.70 19.50 -5.02
C PRO A 562 23.65 19.84 -3.86
N ASN A 563 23.53 21.04 -3.27
CA ASN A 563 24.39 21.45 -2.17
C ASN A 563 23.93 20.83 -0.85
N LEU A 564 22.62 20.81 -0.62
CA LEU A 564 22.02 20.17 0.55
C LEU A 564 22.22 18.64 0.52
N ASP A 565 22.04 18.02 -0.65
CA ASP A 565 22.28 16.58 -0.85
C ASP A 565 23.73 16.21 -0.54
N ALA A 566 24.69 16.97 -1.09
CA ALA A 566 26.11 16.76 -0.83
C ALA A 566 26.45 16.98 0.66
N LEU A 567 25.90 18.01 1.30
CA LEU A 567 26.14 18.30 2.70
C LEU A 567 25.60 17.21 3.62
N LEU A 568 24.36 16.76 3.41
CA LEU A 568 23.77 15.67 4.18
C LEU A 568 24.50 14.34 3.93
N THR A 569 24.95 14.09 2.69
CA THR A 569 25.75 12.90 2.36
C THR A 569 27.08 12.90 3.09
N LEU A 570 27.78 14.04 3.10
CA LEU A 570 29.04 14.18 3.83
C LEU A 570 28.81 14.00 5.34
N LEU A 571 27.77 14.62 5.89
CA LEU A 571 27.46 14.49 7.32
C LEU A 571 27.10 13.04 7.69
N ALA A 572 26.30 12.35 6.86
CA ALA A 572 25.93 10.96 7.07
C ALA A 572 27.12 9.98 6.96
N ALA A 573 28.20 10.38 6.28
CA ALA A 573 29.43 9.61 6.14
C ALA A 573 30.52 10.00 7.16
N THR A 574 30.29 11.05 7.96
CA THR A 574 31.25 11.56 8.95
C THR A 574 30.86 11.02 10.33
N ASP A 575 31.82 10.53 11.10
CA ASP A 575 31.59 10.06 12.46
C ASP A 575 31.16 11.23 13.38
N GLU A 576 30.26 10.99 14.32
CA GLU A 576 29.70 12.04 15.19
C GLU A 576 30.78 12.69 16.07
N ASP A 577 31.81 11.93 16.42
CA ASP A 577 32.96 12.38 17.22
C ASP A 577 34.00 13.17 16.40
N ASP A 578 33.89 13.22 15.08
CA ASP A 578 34.80 13.98 14.22
C ASP A 578 34.51 15.50 14.33
N PRO A 579 35.51 16.36 14.60
CA PRO A 579 35.34 17.81 14.58
C PRO A 579 34.70 18.37 13.30
N LEU A 580 34.86 17.68 12.17
CA LEU A 580 34.21 18.01 10.90
C LEU A 580 32.68 17.91 10.98
N ALA A 581 32.14 16.95 11.73
CA ALA A 581 30.70 16.78 11.91
C ALA A 581 30.06 18.03 12.53
N ALA A 582 30.72 18.65 13.51
CA ALA A 582 30.25 19.90 14.12
C ALA A 582 30.24 21.08 13.12
N ILE A 583 31.25 21.18 12.25
CA ILE A 583 31.34 22.23 11.22
C ILE A 583 30.24 22.04 10.17
N LEU A 584 30.05 20.82 9.69
CA LEU A 584 29.03 20.49 8.70
C LEU A 584 27.62 20.68 9.27
N THR A 585 27.38 20.32 10.53
CA THR A 585 26.11 20.57 11.23
C THR A 585 25.85 22.07 11.36
N GLY A 586 26.87 22.86 11.70
CA GLY A 586 26.78 24.32 11.72
C GLY A 586 26.43 24.90 10.35
N ARG A 587 27.00 24.33 9.27
CA ARG A 587 26.67 24.74 7.89
C ARG A 587 25.25 24.38 7.50
N LEU A 588 24.76 23.21 7.91
CA LEU A 588 23.39 22.76 7.68
C LEU A 588 22.41 23.73 8.34
N ARG A 589 22.65 24.12 9.59
CA ARG A 589 21.83 25.10 10.31
C ARG A 589 21.80 26.48 9.66
N GLN A 590 22.91 26.92 9.06
CA GLN A 590 22.95 28.18 8.29
C GLN A 590 22.05 28.14 7.04
N MET A 591 21.83 26.96 6.46
CA MET A 591 20.93 26.79 5.31
C MET A 591 19.45 26.78 5.71
N SER A 592 19.13 26.35 6.95
CA SER A 592 17.76 26.35 7.48
C SER A 592 17.23 27.77 7.75
N VAL A 593 18.11 28.71 8.10
CA VAL A 593 17.75 30.12 8.31
C VAL A 593 17.51 30.79 6.95
N ARG A 594 16.23 30.96 6.59
CA ARG A 594 15.83 31.72 5.40
C ARG A 594 16.47 33.12 5.44
N PRO A 595 17.13 33.60 4.37
CA PRO A 595 17.38 35.03 4.23
C PRO A 595 16.00 35.73 4.23
N PRO A 596 15.87 36.93 4.81
CA PRO A 596 14.60 37.65 4.81
C PRO A 596 14.10 37.78 3.37
N GLU A 597 12.84 37.39 3.14
CA GLU A 597 12.19 37.59 1.85
C GLU A 597 12.33 39.07 1.48
N ALA A 598 13.02 39.36 0.37
CA ALA A 598 13.07 40.70 -0.16
C ALA A 598 11.62 41.13 -0.39
N GLN A 599 11.21 42.20 0.29
CA GLN A 599 9.89 42.78 0.13
C GLN A 599 9.60 42.94 -1.37
N PRO A 600 8.42 42.55 -1.86
CA PRO A 600 8.07 42.83 -3.24
C PRO A 600 8.26 44.33 -3.47
N ALA A 601 9.04 44.67 -4.50
CA ALA A 601 9.25 46.06 -4.86
C ALA A 601 7.89 46.76 -4.90
N PRO A 602 7.73 47.93 -4.25
CA PRO A 602 6.46 48.62 -4.25
C PRO A 602 6.02 48.79 -5.70
N PRO A 603 4.73 48.52 -6.01
CA PRO A 603 4.24 48.68 -7.37
C PRO A 603 4.57 50.11 -7.79
N TYR A 604 5.26 50.23 -8.93
CA TYR A 604 5.49 51.50 -9.59
C TYR A 604 4.13 52.20 -9.70
N SER A 605 3.91 53.24 -8.89
CA SER A 605 2.74 54.08 -9.08
C SER A 605 2.96 54.78 -10.40
N GLU A 606 2.20 54.42 -11.43
CA GLU A 606 2.03 55.27 -12.59
C GLU A 606 1.63 56.65 -12.07
N ARG A 607 2.56 57.61 -12.17
CA ARG A 607 2.29 59.01 -11.92
C ARG A 607 1.11 59.39 -12.82
N LYS A 608 -0.06 59.60 -12.22
CA LYS A 608 -1.10 60.44 -12.82
C LYS A 608 -0.47 61.83 -13.00
N THR A 609 0.01 62.11 -14.20
CA THR A 609 0.27 63.47 -14.66
C THR A 609 -1.06 64.20 -14.74
N THR A 610 -1.48 64.80 -13.63
CA THR A 610 -2.48 65.84 -13.65
C THR A 610 -1.85 67.09 -14.26
N GLU A 611 -2.48 67.57 -15.33
CA GLU A 611 -2.26 68.86 -15.98
C GLU A 611 -2.16 69.99 -14.94
N SER A 612 -0.94 70.45 -14.64
CA SER A 612 -0.72 71.67 -13.84
C SER A 612 0.69 72.27 -13.98
N GLU A 613 1.42 72.02 -15.07
CA GLU A 613 2.74 72.65 -15.30
C GLU A 613 2.87 73.23 -16.71
N LEU A 614 1.83 73.96 -17.15
CA LEU A 614 1.91 74.93 -18.25
C LEU A 614 1.50 76.31 -17.75
N SER A 615 2.30 76.85 -16.83
CA SER A 615 2.39 78.28 -16.55
C SER A 615 3.66 78.53 -15.74
N GLY A 616 4.72 78.92 -16.44
CA GLY A 616 6.05 79.20 -15.92
C GLY A 616 7.08 79.17 -17.03
#